data_AF-A0A6P8ZCT5-F1
#
_entry.id   AF-A0A6P8ZCT5-F1
#
_cell.length_a   1.000
_cell.length_b   1.000
_cell.length_c   1.000
_cell.angle_alpha   90.00
_cell.angle_beta   90.00
_cell.angle_gamma   90.00
#
_symmetry.space_group_name_H-M   'P 1'
#
loop_
_entity.id
_entity.type
_entity.pdbx_description
1 polymer ?
#
loop_
_entity_poly.entity_id
_entity_poly.type
_entity_poly.pdbx_seq_one_letter_code
_entity_poly.pdbx_strand_id
1 'polypeptide(L)'
;MFAILLIIITVCEVFAAIVMFITAAGFEPVVRDVFKLARDGGDGSALARSFVNDVQMNLRCCGTYDASFWHKLPSSCCYNGNTCNSLHAYGEGCTFKIMWYAEKLGNALGAISITIALLGVCICLRSCSEVGS
;
A
#
# COMPACT_ATOMS: atom_id res chain seq x y z
N MET A 1 4.92 -1.34 34.05
CA MET A 1 5.73 -1.44 32.81
C MET A 1 4.87 -1.72 31.58
N PHE A 2 4.06 -2.78 31.54
CA PHE A 2 3.20 -3.10 30.37
C PHE A 2 2.23 -1.98 29.96
N ALA A 3 1.56 -1.34 30.92
CA ALA A 3 0.65 -0.22 30.63
C ALA A 3 1.33 0.98 29.95
N ILE A 4 2.58 1.28 30.34
CA ILE A 4 3.36 2.39 29.76
C ILE A 4 3.71 2.07 28.29
N LEU A 5 4.09 0.83 28.00
CA LEU A 5 4.37 0.39 26.62
C LEU A 5 3.12 0.47 25.75
N LEU A 6 1.95 0.08 26.26
CA LEU A 6 0.69 0.17 25.52
C LEU A 6 0.31 1.62 25.20
N ILE A 7 0.48 2.54 26.17
CA ILE A 7 0.23 3.97 25.95
C ILE A 7 1.15 4.52 24.86
N ILE A 8 2.44 4.19 24.87
CA ILE A 8 3.39 4.64 23.85
C ILE A 8 2.98 4.11 22.47
N ILE A 9 2.61 2.83 22.36
CA ILE A 9 2.16 2.22 21.10
C ILE A 9 0.91 2.92 20.58
N THR A 10 -0.10 3.17 21.43
CA THR A 10 -1.33 3.87 21.03
C THR A 10 -1.05 5.29 20.53
N VAL A 11 -0.14 6.01 21.17
CA VAL A 11 0.27 7.35 20.70
C VAL A 11 0.92 7.25 19.31
N CYS A 12 1.83 6.30 19.10
CA CYS A 12 2.46 6.08 17.81
C CYS A 12 1.44 5.73 16.70
N GLU A 13 0.42 4.92 17.00
CA GLU A 13 -0.64 4.57 16.04
C GLU A 13 -1.43 5.79 15.59
N VAL A 14 -1.78 6.71 16.51
CA VAL A 14 -2.49 7.95 16.17
C VAL A 14 -1.65 8.84 15.25
N PHE A 15 -0.36 9.00 15.55
CA PHE A 15 0.55 9.75 14.67
C PHE A 15 0.66 9.12 13.29
N ALA A 16 0.85 7.80 13.21
CA ALA A 16 0.92 7.07 11.95
C ALA A 16 -0.37 7.21 11.13
N ALA A 17 -1.54 7.14 11.78
CA ALA A 17 -2.84 7.30 11.13
C ALA A 17 -3.01 8.70 10.52
N ILE A 18 -2.62 9.76 11.24
CA ILE A 18 -2.68 11.14 10.74
C ILE A 18 -1.78 11.31 9.52
N VAL A 19 -0.53 10.83 9.59
CA VAL A 19 0.43 10.91 8.48
C VAL A 19 -0.07 10.13 7.27
N MET A 20 -0.60 8.93 7.48
CA MET A 20 -1.17 8.11 6.41
C MET A 20 -2.35 8.81 5.75
N PHE A 21 -3.24 9.44 6.53
CA PHE A 21 -4.38 10.17 5.99
C PHE A 21 -3.97 11.36 5.11
N ILE A 22 -2.97 12.13 5.54
CA ILE A 22 -2.45 13.26 4.76
C ILE A 22 -1.73 12.77 3.50
N THR A 23 -0.96 11.69 3.59
CA THR A 23 -0.17 11.16 2.46
C THR A 23 -1.00 10.34 1.47
N ALA A 24 -2.18 9.85 1.84
CA ALA A 24 -3.08 9.13 0.94
C ALA A 24 -3.44 9.97 -0.30
N ALA A 25 -3.60 11.29 -0.14
CA ALA A 25 -3.83 12.22 -1.26
C ALA A 25 -2.60 12.42 -2.17
N GLY A 26 -1.39 12.16 -1.66
CA GLY A 26 -0.12 12.31 -2.38
C GLY A 26 0.39 11.03 -3.02
N PHE A 27 -0.33 9.91 -2.91
CA PHE A 27 0.17 8.62 -3.37
C PHE A 27 0.17 8.48 -4.90
N GLU A 28 -0.86 9.02 -5.56
CA GLU A 28 -1.00 8.99 -7.02
C GLU A 28 0.20 9.54 -7.81
N PRO A 29 0.72 10.75 -7.51
CA PRO A 29 1.88 11.28 -8.21
C PRO A 29 3.14 10.44 -7.99
N VAL A 30 3.33 9.86 -6.80
CA VAL A 30 4.47 9.00 -6.49
C VAL A 30 4.45 7.73 -7.35
N VAL A 31 3.31 7.06 -7.43
CA VAL A 31 3.14 5.88 -8.31
C VAL A 31 3.46 6.26 -9.74
N ARG A 32 2.88 7.36 -10.22
CA ARG A 32 3.11 7.83 -11.59
C ARG A 32 4.59 8.11 -11.87
N ASP A 33 5.31 8.72 -10.93
CA ASP A 33 6.71 9.08 -11.13
C ASP A 33 7.62 7.83 -11.10
N VAL A 34 7.33 6.83 -10.27
CA VAL A 34 8.01 5.52 -10.30
C VAL A 34 7.76 4.79 -11.63
N PHE A 35 6.52 4.81 -12.13
CA PHE A 35 6.18 4.21 -13.42
C PHE A 35 6.84 4.96 -14.60
N LYS A 36 6.91 6.30 -14.53
CA LYS A 36 7.66 7.11 -15.50
C LYS A 36 9.15 6.77 -15.48
N LEU A 37 9.76 6.67 -14.30
CA LEU A 37 11.17 6.28 -14.17
C LEU A 37 11.43 4.87 -14.73
N ALA A 38 10.50 3.93 -14.52
CA ALA A 38 10.59 2.58 -15.08
C ALA A 38 10.47 2.57 -16.61
N ARG A 39 9.66 3.47 -17.18
CA ARG A 39 9.44 3.62 -18.63
C ARG A 39 10.59 4.35 -19.32
N ASP A 40 10.87 5.57 -18.88
CA ASP A 40 11.77 6.51 -19.55
C ASP A 40 13.24 6.18 -19.25
N GLY A 41 13.50 5.40 -18.19
CA GLY A 41 14.85 5.06 -17.77
C GLY A 41 15.52 6.20 -16.97
N GLY A 42 16.72 5.93 -16.48
CA GLY A 42 17.48 6.85 -15.62
C GLY A 42 18.18 6.14 -14.47
N ASP A 43 18.78 6.90 -13.57
CA ASP A 43 19.40 6.39 -12.35
C ASP A 43 18.33 5.77 -11.43
N GLY A 44 18.55 4.52 -11.00
CA GLY A 44 17.59 3.77 -10.20
C GLY A 44 16.46 3.11 -11.01
N SER A 45 16.44 3.26 -12.34
CA SER A 45 15.41 2.65 -13.20
C SER A 45 15.35 1.12 -13.14
N ALA A 46 16.46 0.44 -12.81
CA ALA A 46 16.46 -1.01 -12.60
C ALA A 46 15.59 -1.42 -11.40
N LEU A 47 15.70 -0.71 -10.28
CA LEU A 47 14.88 -0.92 -9.08
C LEU A 47 13.41 -0.58 -9.38
N ALA A 48 13.17 0.56 -10.03
CA ALA A 48 11.83 0.98 -10.42
C ALA A 48 11.16 -0.05 -11.35
N ARG A 49 11.88 -0.60 -12.32
CA ARG A 49 11.38 -1.65 -13.22
C ARG A 49 11.06 -2.94 -12.47
N SER A 50 11.92 -3.37 -11.55
CA SER A 50 11.64 -4.56 -10.72
C SER A 50 10.35 -4.36 -9.92
N PHE A 51 10.23 -3.23 -9.22
CA PHE A 51 9.05 -2.90 -8.43
C PHE A 51 7.79 -2.82 -9.29
N VAL A 52 7.84 -2.11 -10.43
CA VAL A 52 6.71 -2.00 -11.36
C VAL A 52 6.32 -3.37 -11.93
N ASN A 53 7.28 -4.23 -12.24
CA ASN A 53 7.00 -5.60 -12.70
C ASN A 53 6.26 -6.41 -11.64
N ASP A 54 6.73 -6.38 -10.39
CA ASP A 54 6.09 -7.08 -9.28
C ASP A 54 4.67 -6.55 -9.03
N VAL A 55 4.49 -5.23 -9.06
CA VAL A 55 3.18 -4.59 -8.92
C VAL A 55 2.23 -5.06 -10.03
N GLN A 56 2.65 -4.99 -11.29
CA GLN A 56 1.82 -5.38 -12.44
C GLN A 56 1.43 -6.86 -12.39
N MET A 57 2.35 -7.75 -11.98
CA MET A 57 2.08 -9.19 -11.87
C MET A 57 1.17 -9.53 -10.67
N ASN A 58 1.44 -8.96 -9.50
CA ASN A 58 0.70 -9.28 -8.28
C ASN A 58 -0.71 -8.66 -8.29
N LEU A 59 -0.85 -7.43 -8.77
CA LEU A 59 -2.13 -6.72 -8.80
C LEU A 59 -2.90 -6.89 -10.11
N ARG A 60 -2.31 -7.60 -11.10
CA ARG A 60 -2.93 -7.86 -12.41
C ARG A 60 -3.40 -6.56 -13.07
N CYS A 61 -2.49 -5.62 -13.18
CA CYS A 61 -2.71 -4.28 -13.71
C CYS A 61 -1.64 -3.93 -14.74
N CYS A 62 -1.89 -2.92 -15.57
CA CYS A 62 -0.91 -2.49 -16.56
C CYS A 62 -0.85 -0.97 -16.69
N GLY A 63 0.36 -0.43 -16.60
CA GLY A 63 0.60 1.01 -16.69
C GLY A 63 0.00 1.77 -15.51
N THR A 64 -0.04 3.09 -15.62
CA THR A 64 -0.59 3.94 -14.55
C THR A 64 -2.12 3.89 -14.55
N TYR A 65 -2.74 4.32 -15.65
CA TYR A 65 -4.20 4.26 -15.84
C TYR A 65 -4.65 3.15 -16.79
N ASP A 66 -3.78 2.79 -17.72
CA ASP A 66 -4.06 1.82 -18.77
C ASP A 66 -2.75 1.37 -19.46
N ALA A 67 -2.87 0.36 -20.31
CA ALA A 67 -1.75 -0.23 -21.04
C ALA A 67 -1.11 0.72 -22.08
N SER A 68 -1.80 1.80 -22.50
CA SER A 68 -1.26 2.79 -23.45
C SER A 68 -0.16 3.66 -22.84
N PHE A 69 0.05 3.59 -21.52
CA PHE A 69 1.19 4.22 -20.85
C PHE A 69 2.54 3.75 -21.40
N TRP A 70 2.63 2.50 -21.85
CA TRP A 70 3.86 1.86 -22.32
C TRP A 70 4.02 1.99 -23.84
N HIS A 71 5.20 2.45 -24.30
CA HIS A 71 5.56 2.38 -25.74
C HIS A 71 5.73 0.95 -26.23
N LYS A 72 6.31 0.09 -25.38
CA LYS A 72 6.43 -1.34 -25.56
C LYS A 72 5.97 -2.00 -24.28
N LEU A 73 4.90 -2.79 -24.35
CA LEU A 73 4.34 -3.42 -23.15
C LEU A 73 5.37 -4.36 -22.51
N PRO A 74 5.62 -4.24 -21.21
CA PRO A 74 6.47 -5.18 -20.49
C PRO A 74 5.77 -6.54 -20.34
N SER A 75 6.52 -7.62 -20.24
CA SER A 75 5.96 -8.97 -20.05
C SER A 75 5.11 -9.09 -18.78
N SER A 76 5.43 -8.31 -17.74
CA SER A 76 4.70 -8.22 -16.47
C SER A 76 3.28 -7.66 -16.60
N CYS A 77 2.96 -6.97 -17.69
CA CYS A 77 1.64 -6.41 -17.99
C CYS A 77 0.70 -7.44 -18.66
N CYS A 78 1.16 -8.67 -18.92
CA CYS A 78 0.41 -9.65 -19.69
C CYS A 78 0.07 -10.93 -18.92
N TYR A 79 -1.10 -11.51 -19.23
CA TYR A 79 -1.60 -12.72 -18.59
C TYR A 79 -0.78 -13.99 -18.94
N ASN A 80 -0.14 -14.04 -20.12
CA ASN A 80 0.47 -15.27 -20.68
C ASN A 80 1.95 -15.15 -21.06
N GLY A 81 2.67 -14.16 -20.52
CA GLY A 81 4.15 -14.12 -20.45
C GLY A 81 4.97 -13.96 -21.73
N ASN A 82 4.52 -14.47 -22.89
CA ASN A 82 5.40 -14.69 -24.04
C ASN A 82 5.19 -13.71 -25.21
N THR A 83 3.98 -13.18 -25.42
CA THR A 83 3.70 -12.14 -26.42
C THR A 83 2.70 -11.14 -25.87
N CYS A 84 3.19 -9.97 -25.49
CA CYS A 84 2.35 -8.94 -24.89
C CYS A 84 1.82 -8.00 -25.98
N ASN A 85 0.56 -8.16 -26.32
CA ASN A 85 -0.17 -7.32 -27.25
C ASN A 85 -1.34 -6.66 -26.52
N SER A 86 -1.90 -5.56 -27.03
CA SER A 86 -2.97 -4.81 -26.34
C SER A 86 -4.20 -5.66 -25.99
N LEU A 87 -4.42 -6.77 -26.70
CA LEU A 87 -5.49 -7.75 -26.42
C LEU A 87 -5.23 -8.63 -25.19
N HIS A 88 -3.97 -8.85 -24.83
CA HIS A 88 -3.55 -9.73 -23.73
C HIS A 88 -2.98 -8.96 -22.53
N ALA A 89 -3.06 -7.62 -22.58
CA ALA A 89 -2.67 -6.75 -21.48
C ALA A 89 -3.75 -6.74 -20.40
N TYR A 90 -3.36 -6.53 -19.14
CA TYR A 90 -4.32 -6.19 -18.11
C TYR A 90 -5.05 -4.88 -18.48
N GLY A 91 -6.38 -4.91 -18.49
CA GLY A 91 -7.19 -3.76 -18.91
C GLY A 91 -7.26 -2.63 -17.87
N GLU A 92 -6.94 -2.92 -16.61
CA GLU A 92 -6.98 -1.93 -15.53
C GLU A 92 -5.59 -1.32 -15.25
N GLY A 93 -5.57 -0.01 -15.00
CA GLY A 93 -4.39 0.71 -14.54
C GLY A 93 -3.97 0.36 -13.11
N CYS A 94 -2.66 0.38 -12.87
CA CYS A 94 -2.12 0.06 -11.55
C CYS A 94 -2.45 1.11 -10.49
N THR A 95 -2.62 2.38 -10.85
CA THR A 95 -2.95 3.43 -9.89
C THR A 95 -4.24 3.09 -9.13
N PHE A 96 -5.29 2.73 -9.86
CA PHE A 96 -6.58 2.36 -9.27
C PHE A 96 -6.48 1.06 -8.46
N LYS A 97 -5.85 0.02 -9.01
CA LYS A 97 -5.68 -1.27 -8.32
C LYS A 97 -4.89 -1.14 -7.02
N ILE A 98 -3.82 -0.35 -7.01
CA ILE A 98 -3.01 -0.13 -5.80
C ILE A 98 -3.85 0.60 -4.75
N MET A 99 -4.57 1.65 -5.12
CA MET A 99 -5.44 2.37 -4.19
C MET A 99 -6.52 1.45 -3.60
N TRP A 100 -7.23 0.70 -4.46
CA TRP A 100 -8.27 -0.23 -4.02
C TRP A 100 -7.71 -1.30 -3.06
N TYR A 101 -6.52 -1.83 -3.36
CA TYR A 101 -5.87 -2.83 -2.51
C TYR A 101 -5.37 -2.22 -1.20
N ALA A 102 -4.80 -1.01 -1.25
CA ALA A 102 -4.36 -0.26 -0.07
C ALA A 102 -5.53 0.10 0.85
N GLU A 103 -6.68 0.51 0.31
CA GLU A 103 -7.89 0.76 1.08
C GLU A 103 -8.42 -0.53 1.72
N LYS A 104 -8.49 -1.62 0.98
CA LYS A 104 -8.95 -2.92 1.51
C LYS A 104 -8.06 -3.42 2.64
N LEU A 105 -6.74 -3.40 2.42
CA LEU A 105 -5.76 -3.84 3.40
C LEU A 105 -5.72 -2.88 4.59
N GLY A 106 -5.73 -1.57 4.34
CA GLY A 106 -5.75 -0.54 5.36
C GLY A 106 -6.98 -0.62 6.25
N ASN A 107 -8.16 -0.87 5.68
CA ASN A 107 -9.39 -1.04 6.45
C ASN A 107 -9.35 -2.31 7.31
N ALA A 108 -8.80 -3.41 6.78
CA ALA A 108 -8.64 -4.65 7.55
C ALA A 108 -7.65 -4.48 8.71
N LEU A 109 -6.48 -3.90 8.45
CA LEU A 109 -5.46 -3.65 9.46
C LEU A 109 -5.92 -2.61 10.49
N GLY A 110 -6.62 -1.56 10.05
CA GLY A 110 -7.21 -0.54 10.92
C GLY A 110 -8.27 -1.12 11.86
N ALA A 111 -9.11 -2.03 11.37
CA ALA A 111 -10.09 -2.71 12.24
C ALA A 111 -9.40 -3.55 13.33
N ILE A 112 -8.30 -4.23 12.98
CA ILE A 112 -7.51 -5.02 13.92
C ILE A 112 -6.83 -4.10 14.94
N SER A 113 -6.21 -3.00 14.52
CA SER A 113 -5.52 -2.08 15.43
C SER A 113 -6.48 -1.43 16.43
N ILE A 114 -7.66 -0.98 15.99
CA ILE A 114 -8.69 -0.42 16.89
C ILE A 114 -9.10 -1.46 17.94
N THR A 115 -9.28 -2.73 17.53
CA THR A 115 -9.64 -3.80 18.45
C THR A 115 -8.56 -4.02 19.51
N ILE A 116 -7.29 -4.01 19.11
CA ILE A 116 -6.15 -4.14 20.03
C ILE A 116 -6.08 -2.94 20.99
N ALA A 117 -6.29 -1.72 20.49
CA ALA A 117 -6.28 -0.51 21.30
C ALA A 117 -7.37 -0.56 22.40
N LEU A 118 -8.60 -0.97 22.05
CA LEU A 118 -9.70 -1.13 23.01
C LEU A 118 -9.38 -2.20 24.07
N LEU A 119 -8.82 -3.34 23.66
CA LEU A 119 -8.39 -4.38 24.60
C LEU A 119 -7.30 -3.87 25.55
N GLY A 120 -6.32 -3.12 25.03
CA GLY A 120 -5.26 -2.52 25.84
C GLY A 120 -5.80 -1.56 26.90
N VAL A 121 -6.74 -0.69 26.54
CA VAL A 121 -7.39 0.23 27.48
C VAL A 121 -8.16 -0.53 28.56
N CYS A 122 -8.92 -1.56 28.18
CA CYS A 122 -9.66 -2.39 29.14
C CYS A 122 -8.73 -3.09 30.15
N ILE A 123 -7.58 -3.60 29.70
CA ILE A 123 -6.57 -4.23 30.57
C ILE A 123 -6.00 -3.19 31.53
N CYS A 124 -5.61 -2.01 31.02
CA CYS A 124 -5.10 -0.92 31.86
C CYS A 124 -6.09 -0.51 32.96
N LEU A 125 -7.39 -0.38 32.64
CA LEU A 125 -8.42 -0.04 33.62
C LEU A 125 -8.56 -1.10 34.71
N ARG A 126 -8.57 -2.39 34.34
CA ARG A 126 -8.61 -3.48 35.33
C ARG A 126 -7.38 -3.48 36.24
N SER A 127 -6.19 -3.34 35.67
CA SER A 127 -4.96 -3.29 36.45
C SER A 127 -4.88 -2.10 37.40
N CYS A 128 -5.44 -0.93 37.04
CA CYS A 128 -5.53 0.20 37.96
C CYS A 128 -6.56 -0.03 39.07
N SER A 129 -7.66 -0.74 38.81
CA SER A 129 -8.67 -1.03 39.83
C SER A 129 -8.19 -1.99 40.92
N GLU A 130 -7.31 -2.94 40.60
CA GLU A 130 -6.75 -3.89 41.59
C GLU A 130 -5.70 -3.26 42.52
N VAL A 131 -5.07 -2.15 42.13
CA VAL A 131 -4.08 -1.45 42.97
C VAL A 131 -4.74 -0.52 44.00
N GLY A 132 -6.06 -0.29 43.89
CA GLY A 132 -6.83 0.59 44.77
C GLY A 132 -7.69 -0.10 45.84
N SER A 133 -7.62 -1.42 45.99
CA SER A 133 -8.25 -2.20 47.08
C SER A 133 -7.18 -2.80 48.00
#